data_AF-A0A109UM81-F1
#
_entry.id   AF-A0A109UM81-F1
#
_cell.length_a   1.000
_cell.length_b   1.000
_cell.length_c   1.000
_cell.angle_alpha   90.00
_cell.angle_beta   90.00
_cell.angle_gamma   90.00
#
_symmetry.space_group_name_H-M   'P 1'
#
loop_
_entity.id
_entity.type
_entity.pdbx_description
1 polymer ?
#
loop_
_entity_poly.entity_id
_entity_poly.type
_entity_poly.pdbx_seq_one_letter_code
_entity_poly.pdbx_strand_id
1 'polypeptide(L)'
;MESKNFIYAPSWVKVVALSVLAFALISAVGVSVYFLGKENRQDWILVAMSLGQVAASGIVIAIVVFFSEKDVNVINLQKRAERLFLETFPRACLLIDFPEGEFKLWESKKVNGNDIEQALRNSKTTIRVNHIPGQIDAYYHISRESGESIVMRLQVNVGEVAISYYIPAECENEMHEISKKMEWAFSRYYEVGGYVGGWYFSREDFDGLTYASIHLTKDFGADFLENERKKLFLSNDVAATTRGIMKDCVKNGILMSY
;
A
#
# COMPACT_ATOMS: atom_id res chain seq x y z
N MET A 1 1.38 -1.04 26.58
CA MET A 1 0.29 -1.87 27.14
C MET A 1 0.14 -3.07 26.24
N GLU A 2 0.44 -4.26 26.76
CA GLU A 2 0.33 -5.53 26.04
C GLU A 2 -1.11 -5.75 25.56
N SER A 3 -1.29 -5.99 24.27
CA SER A 3 -2.56 -6.37 23.66
C SER A 3 -2.94 -7.78 24.11
N LYS A 4 -3.74 -7.86 25.17
CA LYS A 4 -4.40 -9.09 25.61
C LYS A 4 -5.20 -9.66 24.43
N ASN A 5 -4.77 -10.83 23.95
CA ASN A 5 -5.48 -11.80 23.10
C ASN A 5 -6.88 -11.34 22.65
N PHE A 6 -6.95 -10.60 21.54
CA PHE A 6 -8.21 -10.46 20.81
C PHE A 6 -8.56 -11.82 20.23
N ILE A 7 -9.66 -12.40 20.73
CA ILE A 7 -10.17 -13.69 20.26
C ILE A 7 -10.57 -13.50 18.80
N TYR A 8 -9.86 -14.13 17.87
CA TYR A 8 -10.21 -14.08 16.46
C TYR A 8 -11.54 -14.82 16.24
N ALA A 9 -12.62 -14.08 15.96
CA ALA A 9 -13.90 -14.68 15.60
C ALA A 9 -13.94 -14.93 14.07
N PRO A 10 -14.16 -16.18 13.62
CA PRO A 10 -14.39 -16.46 12.21
C PRO A 10 -15.55 -15.64 11.64
N SER A 11 -15.47 -15.23 10.37
CA SER A 11 -16.49 -14.38 9.74
C SER A 11 -17.92 -14.93 9.85
N TRP A 12 -18.09 -16.25 9.86
CA TRP A 12 -19.41 -16.87 10.04
C TRP A 12 -19.98 -16.64 11.44
N VAL A 13 -19.15 -16.63 12.49
CA VAL A 13 -19.57 -16.32 13.87
C VAL A 13 -20.03 -14.87 13.96
N LYS A 14 -19.32 -13.96 13.29
CA LYS A 14 -19.67 -12.53 13.25
C LYS A 14 -21.05 -12.30 12.64
N VAL A 15 -21.29 -12.95 11.49
CA VAL A 15 -22.58 -12.88 10.79
C VAL A 15 -23.68 -13.47 11.66
N VAL A 16 -23.48 -14.67 12.22
CA VAL A 16 -24.48 -15.32 13.09
C VAL A 16 -24.80 -14.47 14.32
N ALA A 17 -23.78 -13.95 15.02
CA ALA A 17 -23.98 -13.12 16.21
C ALA A 17 -24.74 -11.82 15.89
N LEU A 18 -24.36 -11.10 14.83
CA LEU A 18 -25.07 -9.89 14.40
C LEU A 18 -26.49 -10.20 13.94
N SER A 19 -26.71 -11.30 13.22
CA SER A 19 -28.05 -11.72 12.79
C SER A 19 -28.95 -12.04 13.98
N VAL A 20 -28.44 -12.75 15.00
CA VAL A 20 -29.22 -13.06 16.22
C VAL A 20 -29.57 -11.79 16.98
N LEU A 21 -28.61 -10.89 17.16
CA LEU A 21 -28.84 -9.62 17.87
C LEU A 21 -29.80 -8.70 17.10
N ALA A 22 -29.64 -8.58 15.78
CA ALA A 22 -30.55 -7.81 14.93
C ALA A 22 -31.96 -8.41 14.94
N PHE A 23 -32.08 -9.74 14.88
CA PHE A 23 -33.37 -10.42 14.97
C PHE A 23 -34.04 -10.20 16.34
N ALA A 24 -33.28 -10.27 17.43
CA ALA A 24 -33.78 -9.98 18.77
C ALA A 24 -34.26 -8.52 18.89
N LEU A 25 -33.52 -7.57 18.31
CA LEU A 25 -33.89 -6.16 18.28
C LEU A 25 -35.17 -5.92 17.46
N ILE A 26 -35.26 -6.49 16.26
CA ILE A 26 -36.45 -6.41 15.41
C ILE A 26 -37.66 -7.04 16.11
N SER A 27 -37.47 -8.19 16.76
CA SER A 27 -38.51 -8.87 17.52
C SER A 27 -39.00 -8.03 18.70
N ALA A 28 -38.08 -7.41 19.46
CA ALA A 28 -38.40 -6.48 20.53
C ALA A 28 -39.23 -5.29 20.04
N VAL A 29 -38.84 -4.68 18.91
CA VAL A 29 -39.61 -3.60 18.29
C VAL A 29 -40.98 -4.09 17.84
N GLY A 30 -41.06 -5.24 17.18
CA GLY A 30 -42.32 -5.83 16.71
C GLY A 30 -43.30 -6.11 17.85
N VAL A 31 -42.84 -6.70 18.95
CA VAL A 31 -43.64 -6.94 20.16
C VAL A 31 -44.10 -5.61 20.76
N SER A 32 -43.21 -4.62 20.89
CA SER A 32 -43.56 -3.31 21.44
C SER A 32 -44.65 -2.62 20.61
N VAL A 33 -44.55 -2.66 19.28
CA VAL A 33 -45.53 -2.06 18.37
C VAL A 33 -46.86 -2.82 18.41
N TYR A 34 -46.84 -4.16 18.44
CA TYR A 34 -48.05 -4.98 18.42
C TYR A 34 -48.89 -4.87 19.70
N PHE A 35 -48.23 -4.69 20.85
CA PHE A 35 -48.90 -4.53 22.14
C PHE A 35 -49.14 -3.06 22.52
N LEU A 36 -48.67 -2.11 21.72
CA LEU A 36 -48.94 -0.69 21.90
C LEU A 36 -50.47 -0.46 21.82
N GLY A 37 -51.05 0.12 22.87
CA GLY A 37 -52.48 0.44 22.92
C GLY A 37 -53.42 -0.71 23.31
N LYS A 38 -52.91 -1.90 23.64
CA LYS A 38 -53.73 -2.98 24.23
C LYS A 38 -53.72 -2.88 25.76
N GLU A 39 -54.91 -2.75 26.35
CA GLU A 39 -55.06 -2.74 27.81
C GLU A 39 -54.56 -4.07 28.43
N ASN A 40 -53.95 -3.98 29.61
CA ASN A 40 -53.50 -5.13 30.40
C ASN A 40 -52.33 -5.97 29.81
N ARG A 41 -51.47 -5.36 28.98
CA ARG A 41 -50.28 -6.02 28.38
C ARG A 41 -48.94 -5.34 28.68
N GLN A 42 -48.87 -4.56 29.75
CA GLN A 42 -47.68 -3.78 30.14
C GLN A 42 -46.43 -4.65 30.36
N ASP A 43 -46.58 -5.85 30.92
CA ASP A 43 -45.47 -6.78 31.16
C ASP A 43 -44.73 -7.16 29.87
N TRP A 44 -45.46 -7.32 28.76
CA TRP A 44 -44.87 -7.67 27.46
C TRP A 44 -44.06 -6.52 26.87
N ILE A 45 -44.45 -5.28 27.13
CA ILE A 45 -43.70 -4.08 26.72
C ILE A 45 -42.40 -3.99 27.52
N LEU A 46 -42.43 -4.28 28.83
CA LEU A 46 -41.22 -4.31 29.66
C LEU A 46 -40.23 -5.39 29.18
N VAL A 47 -40.71 -6.59 28.90
CA VAL A 47 -39.87 -7.68 28.34
C VAL A 47 -39.27 -7.28 27.00
N ALA A 48 -40.06 -6.67 26.11
CA ALA A 48 -39.58 -6.20 24.83
C ALA A 48 -38.51 -5.10 24.97
N MET A 49 -38.70 -4.17 25.91
CA MET A 49 -37.74 -3.12 26.21
C MET A 49 -36.41 -3.69 26.73
N SER A 50 -36.45 -4.64 27.67
CA SER A 50 -35.24 -5.30 28.17
C SER A 50 -34.52 -6.08 27.08
N LEU A 51 -35.25 -6.84 26.25
CA LEU A 51 -34.67 -7.58 25.12
C LEU A 51 -34.03 -6.64 24.11
N GLY A 52 -34.71 -5.53 23.77
CA GLY A 52 -34.19 -4.50 22.87
C GLY A 52 -32.92 -3.85 23.40
N GLN A 53 -32.87 -3.53 24.69
CA GLN A 53 -31.69 -2.93 25.32
C GLN A 53 -30.49 -3.89 25.32
N VAL A 54 -30.69 -5.18 25.63
CA VAL A 54 -29.64 -6.20 25.58
C VAL A 54 -29.15 -6.40 24.15
N ALA A 55 -30.07 -6.50 23.18
CA ALA A 55 -29.72 -6.64 21.77
C ALA A 55 -28.93 -5.44 21.25
N ALA A 56 -29.39 -4.22 21.54
CA ALA A 56 -28.70 -2.99 21.13
C ALA A 56 -27.31 -2.87 21.75
N SER A 57 -27.19 -3.14 23.06
CA SER A 57 -25.89 -3.12 23.75
C SER A 57 -24.95 -4.19 23.19
N GLY A 58 -25.47 -5.39 22.92
CA GLY A 58 -24.73 -6.46 22.28
C GLY A 58 -24.23 -6.10 20.88
N ILE A 59 -25.04 -5.40 20.08
CA ILE A 59 -24.63 -4.92 18.74
C ILE A 59 -23.48 -3.92 18.86
N VAL A 60 -23.56 -2.96 19.78
CA VAL A 60 -22.49 -1.98 20.00
C VAL A 60 -21.18 -2.68 20.37
N ILE A 61 -21.23 -3.62 21.32
CA ILE A 61 -20.06 -4.41 21.72
C ILE A 61 -19.52 -5.22 20.54
N ALA A 62 -20.39 -5.93 19.80
CA ALA A 62 -19.99 -6.73 18.66
C ALA A 62 -19.34 -5.87 17.56
N ILE A 63 -19.87 -4.66 17.29
CA ILE A 63 -19.26 -3.71 16.36
C ILE A 63 -17.87 -3.32 16.83
N VAL A 64 -17.71 -2.91 18.09
CA VAL A 64 -16.40 -2.51 18.64
C VAL A 64 -15.38 -3.65 18.54
N VAL A 65 -15.76 -4.86 18.96
CA VAL A 65 -14.89 -6.04 18.92
C VAL A 65 -14.54 -6.42 17.48
N PHE A 66 -15.51 -6.48 16.57
CA PHE A 66 -15.26 -6.88 15.18
C PHE A 66 -14.48 -5.84 14.39
N PHE A 67 -14.64 -4.54 14.68
CA PHE A 67 -13.81 -3.50 14.12
C PHE A 67 -12.37 -3.57 14.66
N SER A 68 -12.19 -3.89 15.94
CA SER A 68 -10.86 -4.07 16.54
C SER A 68 -10.13 -5.31 16.02
N GLU A 69 -10.85 -6.36 15.63
CA GLU A 69 -10.26 -7.57 15.03
C GLU A 69 -9.91 -7.42 13.54
N LYS A 70 -10.49 -6.43 12.85
CA LYS A 70 -10.28 -6.23 11.41
C LYS A 70 -8.81 -5.97 11.07
N ASP A 71 -8.05 -5.48 12.06
CA ASP A 71 -6.61 -5.21 12.00
C ASP A 71 -5.74 -6.48 11.97
N VAL A 72 -6.31 -7.69 12.14
CA VAL A 72 -5.53 -8.94 12.35
C VAL A 72 -5.71 -9.99 11.24
N ASN A 73 -6.50 -9.73 10.19
CA ASN A 73 -6.63 -10.72 9.10
C ASN A 73 -5.42 -10.67 8.15
N VAL A 74 -4.46 -11.56 8.38
CA VAL A 74 -3.22 -11.73 7.57
C VAL A 74 -3.52 -11.84 6.07
N ILE A 75 -4.57 -12.56 5.67
CA ILE A 75 -4.93 -12.71 4.25
C ILE A 75 -5.34 -11.36 3.65
N ASN A 76 -6.02 -10.50 4.40
CA ASN A 76 -6.39 -9.16 3.92
C ASN A 76 -5.17 -8.24 3.83
N LEU A 77 -4.24 -8.32 4.77
CA LEU A 77 -2.98 -7.58 4.71
C LEU A 77 -2.17 -8.01 3.49
N GLN A 78 -2.06 -9.31 3.24
CA GLN A 78 -1.42 -9.85 2.05
C GLN A 78 -2.09 -9.34 0.78
N LYS A 79 -3.42 -9.42 0.65
CA LYS A 79 -4.15 -8.84 -0.51
C LYS A 79 -3.92 -7.33 -0.69
N ARG A 80 -3.67 -6.59 0.38
CA ARG A 80 -3.34 -5.15 0.30
C ARG A 80 -1.91 -4.92 -0.16
N ALA A 81 -0.96 -5.75 0.26
CA ALA A 81 0.40 -5.75 -0.26
C ALA A 81 0.41 -6.11 -1.76
N GLU A 82 -0.35 -7.12 -2.18
CA GLU A 82 -0.55 -7.48 -3.60
C GLU A 82 -1.05 -6.28 -4.42
N ARG A 83 -2.06 -5.56 -3.94
CA ARG A 83 -2.57 -4.35 -4.59
C ARG A 83 -1.52 -3.24 -4.65
N LEU A 84 -0.67 -3.12 -3.63
CA LEU A 84 0.44 -2.17 -3.65
C LEU A 84 1.42 -2.54 -4.77
N PHE A 85 1.84 -3.80 -4.85
CA PHE A 85 2.82 -4.28 -5.83
C PHE A 85 2.31 -4.26 -7.27
N LEU A 86 1.08 -4.70 -7.50
CA LEU A 86 0.57 -4.94 -8.85
C LEU A 86 -0.23 -3.77 -9.43
N GLU A 87 -0.74 -2.87 -8.59
CA GLU A 87 -1.59 -1.75 -9.03
C GLU A 87 -1.03 -0.39 -8.62
N THR A 88 -0.83 -0.17 -7.31
CA THR A 88 -0.60 1.18 -6.78
C THR A 88 0.78 1.71 -7.17
N PHE A 89 1.82 0.91 -6.93
CA PHE A 89 3.20 1.29 -7.20
C PHE A 89 3.48 1.39 -8.72
N PRO A 90 3.11 0.40 -9.56
CA PRO A 90 3.26 0.52 -11.01
C PRO A 90 2.57 1.76 -11.59
N ARG A 91 1.36 2.09 -11.12
CA ARG A 91 0.65 3.31 -11.58
C ARG A 91 1.43 4.59 -11.31
N ALA A 92 2.09 4.70 -10.16
CA ALA A 92 2.95 5.86 -9.89
C ALA A 92 4.18 5.87 -10.82
N CYS A 93 4.79 4.70 -11.05
CA CYS A 93 5.93 4.55 -11.95
C CYS A 93 5.60 4.84 -13.43
N LEU A 94 4.35 4.67 -13.89
CA LEU A 94 3.96 5.07 -15.25
C LEU A 94 4.07 6.59 -15.47
N LEU A 95 4.20 7.39 -14.42
CA LEU A 95 4.27 8.85 -14.51
C LEU A 95 5.69 9.40 -14.32
N ILE A 96 6.72 8.55 -14.40
CA ILE A 96 8.12 9.00 -14.25
C ILE A 96 8.66 9.74 -15.48
N ASP A 97 8.03 9.61 -16.64
CA ASP A 97 8.50 10.27 -17.85
C ASP A 97 8.33 11.79 -17.82
N PHE A 98 9.10 12.45 -18.69
CA PHE A 98 8.99 13.89 -18.84
C PHE A 98 7.65 14.24 -19.50
N PRO A 99 6.91 15.23 -18.97
CA PRO A 99 5.73 15.70 -19.66
C PRO A 99 6.17 16.31 -21.00
N GLU A 100 5.91 15.59 -22.09
CA GLU A 100 5.99 16.11 -23.44
C GLU A 100 4.68 16.86 -23.71
N GLY A 101 4.65 18.14 -23.32
CA GLY A 101 3.50 18.99 -23.55
C GLY A 101 3.90 20.45 -23.44
N GLU A 102 3.19 21.31 -24.17
CA GLU A 102 3.37 22.75 -24.04
C GLU A 102 3.04 23.20 -22.62
N PHE A 103 3.83 24.15 -22.11
CA PHE A 103 3.49 24.84 -20.88
C PHE A 103 2.17 25.58 -21.07
N LYS A 104 1.18 25.25 -20.25
CA LYS A 104 -0.14 25.91 -20.24
C LYS A 104 -0.31 26.66 -18.94
N LEU A 105 -1.09 27.75 -18.98
CA LEU A 105 -1.50 28.49 -17.79
C LEU A 105 -2.28 27.57 -16.85
N TRP A 106 -1.98 27.59 -15.56
CA TRP A 106 -2.56 26.66 -14.58
C TRP A 106 -4.08 26.86 -14.46
N GLU A 107 -4.57 28.08 -14.68
CA GLU A 107 -5.99 28.46 -14.69
C GLU A 107 -6.78 27.75 -15.80
N SER A 108 -6.10 27.43 -16.91
CA SER A 108 -6.70 26.73 -18.05
C SER A 108 -6.81 25.22 -17.85
N LYS A 109 -6.22 24.69 -16.77
CA LYS A 109 -6.09 23.26 -16.53
C LYS A 109 -6.99 22.82 -15.36
N LYS A 110 -8.19 22.33 -15.69
CA LYS A 110 -8.98 21.51 -14.76
C LYS A 110 -8.52 20.06 -14.92
N VAL A 111 -8.16 19.41 -13.83
CA VAL A 111 -7.76 18.00 -13.82
C VAL A 111 -8.91 17.18 -13.28
N ASN A 112 -9.43 16.28 -14.11
CA ASN A 112 -10.46 15.33 -13.76
C ASN A 112 -9.88 13.91 -13.70
N GLY A 113 -10.61 12.96 -13.10
CA GLY A 113 -10.16 11.56 -13.01
C GLY A 113 -9.85 10.93 -14.36
N ASN A 114 -10.65 11.24 -15.39
CA ASN A 114 -10.45 10.73 -16.75
C ASN A 114 -9.12 11.20 -17.37
N ASP A 115 -8.67 12.42 -17.05
CA ASP A 115 -7.40 12.95 -17.56
C ASP A 115 -6.21 12.17 -17.00
N ILE A 116 -6.31 11.74 -15.73
CA ILE A 116 -5.30 10.91 -15.08
C ILE A 116 -5.26 9.52 -15.72
N GLU A 117 -6.43 8.90 -15.94
CA GLU A 117 -6.48 7.60 -16.61
C GLU A 117 -5.94 7.66 -18.05
N GLN A 118 -6.25 8.72 -18.79
CA GLN A 118 -5.71 8.93 -20.12
C GLN A 118 -4.19 9.12 -20.09
N ALA A 119 -3.66 9.89 -19.13
CA ALA A 119 -2.21 10.05 -18.96
C ALA A 119 -1.51 8.72 -18.66
N LEU A 120 -2.11 7.86 -17.83
CA LEU A 120 -1.57 6.53 -17.54
C LEU A 120 -1.58 5.63 -18.78
N ARG A 121 -2.65 5.65 -19.59
CA ARG A 121 -2.74 4.87 -20.83
C ARG A 121 -1.75 5.33 -21.91
N ASN A 122 -1.46 6.62 -21.93
CA ASN A 122 -0.54 7.25 -22.88
C ASN A 122 0.90 7.31 -22.36
N SER A 123 1.19 6.65 -21.23
CA SER A 123 2.55 6.62 -20.70
C SER A 123 3.50 5.94 -21.68
N LYS A 124 4.67 6.55 -21.86
CA LYS A 124 5.80 6.01 -22.62
C LYS A 124 6.69 5.10 -21.77
N THR A 125 6.39 5.00 -20.48
CA THR A 125 7.08 4.11 -19.55
C THR A 125 6.43 2.73 -19.62
N THR A 126 7.24 1.70 -19.82
CA THR A 126 6.84 0.30 -19.71
C THR A 126 7.32 -0.26 -18.38
N ILE A 127 6.45 -0.98 -17.68
CA ILE A 127 6.78 -1.64 -16.41
C ILE A 127 6.52 -3.13 -16.55
N ARG A 128 7.55 -3.93 -16.32
CA ARG A 128 7.44 -5.38 -16.17
C ARG A 128 7.61 -5.73 -14.70
N VAL A 129 6.71 -6.55 -14.18
CA VAL A 129 6.70 -6.95 -12.76
C VAL A 129 6.94 -8.45 -12.66
N ASN A 130 7.87 -8.85 -11.80
CA ASN A 130 8.04 -10.23 -11.37
C ASN A 130 7.71 -10.32 -9.89
N HIS A 131 6.60 -11.00 -9.58
CA HIS A 131 6.09 -11.18 -8.22
C HIS A 131 5.41 -12.55 -8.12
N ILE A 132 5.73 -13.30 -7.07
CA ILE A 132 5.04 -14.54 -6.74
C ILE A 132 3.99 -14.25 -5.66
N PRO A 133 2.70 -14.58 -5.87
CA PRO A 133 1.65 -14.27 -4.90
C PRO A 133 1.98 -14.78 -3.50
N GLY A 134 1.90 -13.87 -2.52
CA GLY A 134 2.22 -14.10 -1.12
C GLY A 134 3.68 -13.95 -0.72
N GLN A 135 4.57 -13.64 -1.66
CA GLN A 135 5.87 -13.08 -1.29
C GLN A 135 5.72 -11.65 -0.77
N ILE A 136 6.72 -11.23 0.01
CA ILE A 136 6.76 -9.90 0.61
C ILE A 136 7.42 -8.87 -0.31
N ASP A 137 7.78 -9.25 -1.52
CA ASP A 137 8.54 -8.43 -2.44
C ASP A 137 8.16 -8.64 -3.90
N ALA A 138 8.42 -7.62 -4.72
CA ALA A 138 8.24 -7.64 -6.16
C ALA A 138 9.42 -6.95 -6.84
N TYR A 139 9.83 -7.50 -7.98
CA TYR A 139 10.85 -6.92 -8.83
C TYR A 139 10.19 -6.16 -9.99
N TYR A 140 10.74 -5.01 -10.32
CA TYR A 140 10.26 -4.13 -11.38
C TYR A 140 11.40 -3.86 -12.35
N HIS A 141 11.12 -4.06 -13.62
CA HIS A 141 11.94 -3.56 -14.70
C HIS A 141 11.20 -2.40 -15.36
N ILE A 142 11.70 -1.20 -15.12
CA ILE A 142 11.07 0.05 -15.54
C ILE A 142 11.86 0.58 -16.74
N SER A 143 11.23 0.64 -17.90
CA SER A 143 11.86 1.04 -19.16
C SER A 143 11.17 2.27 -19.74
N ARG A 144 11.94 3.18 -20.34
CA ARG A 144 11.45 4.33 -21.09
C ARG A 144 11.47 4.07 -22.59
N GLU A 145 10.65 4.81 -23.34
CA GLU A 145 10.65 4.78 -24.81
C GLU A 145 12.02 5.12 -25.40
N SER A 146 12.80 5.98 -24.74
CA SER A 146 14.17 6.36 -25.13
C SER A 146 15.21 5.25 -24.94
N GLY A 147 14.83 4.12 -24.35
CA GLY A 147 15.66 2.92 -24.21
C GLY A 147 16.35 2.76 -22.87
N GLU A 148 16.32 3.77 -21.99
CA GLU A 148 16.83 3.63 -20.63
C GLU A 148 15.93 2.73 -19.79
N SER A 149 16.54 1.83 -19.02
CA SER A 149 15.79 0.99 -18.11
C SER A 149 16.51 0.76 -16.81
N ILE A 150 15.77 0.58 -15.72
CA ILE A 150 16.30 0.33 -14.38
C ILE A 150 15.59 -0.86 -13.75
N VAL A 151 16.34 -1.66 -13.01
CA VAL A 151 15.81 -2.77 -12.21
C VAL A 151 15.73 -2.34 -10.76
N MET A 152 14.59 -2.61 -10.13
CA MET A 152 14.40 -2.34 -8.71
C MET A 152 13.57 -3.43 -8.03
N ARG A 153 13.71 -3.54 -6.71
CA ARG A 153 12.92 -4.42 -5.85
C ARG A 153 12.19 -3.57 -4.82
N LEU A 154 10.90 -3.83 -4.63
CA LEU A 154 10.10 -3.28 -3.55
C LEU A 154 9.71 -4.42 -2.62
N GLN A 155 10.12 -4.34 -1.35
CA GLN A 155 9.76 -5.27 -0.30
C GLN A 155 8.93 -4.55 0.76
N VAL A 156 7.86 -5.19 1.23
CA VAL A 156 6.93 -4.65 2.22
C VAL A 156 6.69 -5.69 3.31
N ASN A 157 7.11 -5.36 4.51
CA ASN A 157 6.88 -6.14 5.72
C ASN A 157 5.97 -5.35 6.67
N VAL A 158 4.65 -5.43 6.42
CA VAL A 158 3.59 -4.74 7.17
C VAL A 158 3.73 -3.21 7.16
N GLY A 159 4.61 -2.66 7.99
CA GLY A 159 4.91 -1.22 8.09
C GLY A 159 6.29 -0.84 7.56
N GLU A 160 7.23 -1.78 7.52
CA GLU A 160 8.58 -1.54 7.01
C GLU A 160 8.61 -1.78 5.51
N VAL A 161 9.17 -0.82 4.78
CA VAL A 161 9.32 -0.87 3.32
C VAL A 161 10.80 -0.79 2.99
N ALA A 162 11.28 -1.71 2.16
CA ALA A 162 12.62 -1.69 1.59
C ALA A 162 12.56 -1.55 0.07
N ILE A 163 13.37 -0.64 -0.47
CA ILE A 163 13.52 -0.38 -1.89
C ILE A 163 14.97 -0.66 -2.24
N SER A 164 15.19 -1.49 -3.26
CA SER A 164 16.53 -1.78 -3.75
C SER A 164 16.64 -1.40 -5.21
N TYR A 165 17.66 -0.63 -5.58
CA TYR A 165 17.99 -0.35 -6.98
C TYR A 165 19.22 -1.14 -7.38
N TYR A 166 19.22 -1.72 -8.57
CA TYR A 166 20.29 -2.55 -9.09
C TYR A 166 20.91 -1.88 -10.31
N ILE A 167 22.17 -1.45 -10.18
CA ILE A 167 22.93 -0.80 -11.25
C ILE A 167 24.06 -1.76 -11.65
N PRO A 168 24.20 -2.15 -12.93
CA PRO A 168 25.29 -2.99 -13.41
C PRO A 168 26.65 -2.53 -12.89
N ALA A 169 27.43 -3.48 -12.35
CA ALA A 169 28.81 -3.25 -11.95
C ALA A 169 29.58 -4.56 -12.03
N GLU A 170 30.81 -4.51 -12.54
CA GLU A 170 31.68 -5.68 -12.68
C GLU A 170 32.47 -5.98 -11.40
N CYS A 171 32.72 -4.95 -10.58
CA CYS A 171 33.50 -5.07 -9.36
C CYS A 171 33.11 -4.06 -8.28
N GLU A 172 33.60 -4.29 -7.06
CA GLU A 172 33.34 -3.43 -5.90
C GLU A 172 33.90 -2.00 -6.08
N ASN A 173 35.02 -1.84 -6.79
CA ASN A 173 35.55 -0.51 -7.10
C ASN A 173 34.58 0.31 -7.96
N GLU A 174 33.93 -0.32 -8.94
CA GLU A 174 32.94 0.34 -9.78
C GLU A 174 31.69 0.72 -8.96
N MET A 175 31.26 -0.12 -8.01
CA MET A 175 30.22 0.24 -7.05
C MET A 175 30.58 1.49 -6.25
N HIS A 176 31.83 1.62 -5.80
CA HIS A 176 32.28 2.84 -5.11
C HIS A 176 32.29 4.09 -6.01
N GLU A 177 32.63 3.94 -7.29
CA GLU A 177 32.55 5.05 -8.25
C GLU A 177 31.11 5.46 -8.55
N ILE A 178 30.22 4.49 -8.77
CA ILE A 178 28.78 4.70 -8.99
C ILE A 178 28.18 5.38 -7.76
N SER A 179 28.44 4.87 -6.55
CA SER A 179 27.88 5.42 -5.32
C SER A 179 28.26 6.88 -5.11
N LYS A 180 29.52 7.25 -5.40
CA LYS A 180 29.98 8.64 -5.36
C LYS A 180 29.31 9.53 -6.40
N LYS A 181 29.16 9.06 -7.65
CA LYS A 181 28.48 9.81 -8.72
C LYS A 181 26.98 10.00 -8.43
N MET A 182 26.39 9.06 -7.70
CA MET A 182 24.96 9.02 -7.39
C MET A 182 24.63 9.57 -6.00
N GLU A 183 25.61 10.07 -5.25
CA GLU A 183 25.44 10.59 -3.89
C GLU A 183 24.31 11.63 -3.82
N TRP A 184 24.27 12.57 -4.77
CA TRP A 184 23.23 13.59 -4.84
C TRP A 184 21.84 13.03 -5.18
N ALA A 185 21.76 12.04 -6.07
CA ALA A 185 20.48 11.41 -6.44
C ALA A 185 19.84 10.70 -5.24
N PHE A 186 20.67 10.04 -4.42
CA PHE A 186 20.23 9.30 -3.25
C PHE A 186 20.18 10.14 -1.96
N SER A 187 20.86 11.30 -1.89
CA SER A 187 20.80 12.18 -0.71
C SER A 187 19.36 12.60 -0.38
N ARG A 188 18.51 12.77 -1.41
CA ARG A 188 17.08 13.04 -1.22
C ARG A 188 16.35 11.95 -0.42
N TYR A 189 16.68 10.68 -0.63
CA TYR A 189 16.10 9.58 0.14
C TYR A 189 16.46 9.68 1.62
N TYR A 190 17.73 10.00 1.91
CA TYR A 190 18.22 10.10 3.28
C TYR A 190 17.71 11.38 3.97
N GLU A 191 17.95 12.55 3.38
CA GLU A 191 17.76 13.85 4.01
C GLU A 191 16.29 14.29 4.08
N VAL A 192 15.51 13.99 3.03
CA VAL A 192 14.11 14.43 2.91
C VAL A 192 13.16 13.25 3.13
N GLY A 193 13.48 12.12 2.51
CA GLY A 193 12.67 10.91 2.58
C GLY A 193 12.74 10.22 3.94
N GLY A 194 13.81 10.42 4.72
CA GLY A 194 14.02 9.73 5.99
C GLY A 194 14.25 8.23 5.84
N TYR A 195 14.75 7.79 4.69
CA TYR A 195 15.17 6.40 4.48
C TYR A 195 16.56 6.18 5.06
N VAL A 196 16.84 4.94 5.46
CA VAL A 196 18.16 4.50 5.91
C VAL A 196 18.64 3.44 4.95
N GLY A 197 19.93 3.45 4.60
CA GLY A 197 20.40 2.55 3.56
C GLY A 197 21.90 2.57 3.34
N GLY A 198 22.33 1.71 2.42
CA GLY A 198 23.73 1.52 2.07
C GLY A 198 23.89 0.89 0.70
N TRP A 199 25.11 1.01 0.18
CA TRP A 199 25.53 0.39 -1.06
C TRP A 199 26.19 -0.96 -0.81
N TYR A 200 25.95 -1.90 -1.71
CA TYR A 200 26.46 -3.25 -1.66
C TYR A 200 26.90 -3.66 -3.06
N PHE A 201 27.89 -4.54 -3.13
CA PHE A 201 28.27 -5.21 -4.36
C PHE A 201 27.92 -6.69 -4.21
N SER A 202 26.98 -7.16 -5.03
CA SER A 202 26.47 -8.52 -4.93
C SER A 202 26.19 -9.10 -6.31
N ARG A 203 26.28 -10.43 -6.38
CA ARG A 203 25.74 -11.20 -7.50
C ARG A 203 24.30 -11.56 -7.18
N GLU A 204 23.39 -11.23 -8.07
CA GLU A 204 21.95 -11.36 -7.82
C GLU A 204 21.40 -12.68 -8.37
N ASP A 205 20.45 -13.28 -7.64
CA ASP A 205 19.88 -14.58 -7.98
C ASP A 205 18.89 -14.51 -9.16
N PHE A 206 18.35 -13.33 -9.48
CA PHE A 206 17.31 -13.18 -10.50
C PHE A 206 17.84 -13.29 -11.94
N ASP A 207 19.13 -13.04 -12.17
CA ASP A 207 19.78 -13.17 -13.47
C ASP A 207 21.23 -13.69 -13.41
N GLY A 208 21.79 -13.85 -12.21
CA GLY A 208 23.16 -14.32 -12.02
C GLY A 208 24.23 -13.29 -12.41
N LEU A 209 23.89 -12.00 -12.54
CA LEU A 209 24.82 -10.92 -12.85
C LEU A 209 25.20 -10.14 -11.59
N THR A 210 26.22 -9.28 -11.71
CA THR A 210 26.75 -8.49 -10.59
C THR A 210 26.24 -7.06 -10.64
N TYR A 211 25.94 -6.51 -9.47
CA TYR A 211 25.32 -5.20 -9.36
C TYR A 211 25.96 -4.39 -8.23
N ALA A 212 26.06 -3.09 -8.47
CA ALA A 212 26.07 -2.08 -7.42
C ALA A 212 24.62 -1.87 -6.99
N SER A 213 24.25 -2.45 -5.85
CA SER A 213 22.90 -2.34 -5.29
C SER A 213 22.88 -1.31 -4.16
N ILE A 214 21.80 -0.55 -4.09
CA ILE A 214 21.52 0.35 -2.95
C ILE A 214 20.20 -0.05 -2.33
N HIS A 215 20.24 -0.40 -1.04
CA HIS A 215 19.08 -0.84 -0.27
C HIS A 215 18.67 0.26 0.69
N LEU A 216 17.42 0.71 0.58
CA LEU A 216 16.84 1.83 1.32
C LEU A 216 15.62 1.34 2.08
N THR A 217 15.61 1.47 3.39
CA THR A 217 14.52 1.06 4.26
C THR A 217 13.86 2.26 4.95
N LYS A 218 12.56 2.17 5.19
CA LYS A 218 11.80 3.15 5.96
C LYS A 218 10.61 2.49 6.64
N ASP A 219 10.38 2.85 7.89
CA ASP A 219 9.18 2.47 8.64
C ASP A 219 8.05 3.49 8.40
N PHE A 220 6.92 2.99 7.91
CA PHE A 220 5.69 3.77 7.70
C PHE A 220 4.63 3.53 8.78
N GLY A 221 4.93 2.69 9.77
CA GLY A 221 4.05 2.30 10.87
C GLY A 221 3.14 1.12 10.50
N ALA A 222 2.61 0.46 11.54
CA ALA A 222 1.82 -0.78 11.40
C ALA A 222 0.54 -0.64 10.55
N ASP A 223 -0.01 0.57 10.41
CA ASP A 223 -1.20 0.87 9.60
C ASP A 223 -0.89 1.13 8.12
N PHE A 224 0.38 1.02 7.69
CA PHE A 224 0.81 1.41 6.33
C PHE A 224 -0.05 0.79 5.22
N LEU A 225 -0.23 -0.54 5.24
CA LEU A 225 -1.01 -1.25 4.22
C LEU A 225 -2.49 -0.85 4.21
N GLU A 226 -3.01 -0.34 5.32
CA GLU A 226 -4.39 0.12 5.48
C GLU A 226 -4.59 1.56 5.01
N ASN A 227 -3.52 2.35 5.07
CA ASN A 227 -3.56 3.77 4.84
C ASN A 227 -3.25 4.10 3.37
N GLU A 228 -4.29 4.28 2.56
CA GLU A 228 -4.16 4.64 1.13
C GLU A 228 -3.31 5.91 0.90
N ARG A 229 -3.34 6.87 1.83
CA ARG A 229 -2.52 8.08 1.72
C ARG A 229 -1.03 7.77 1.88
N LYS A 230 -0.66 6.90 2.82
CA LYS A 230 0.74 6.48 3.02
C LYS A 230 1.24 5.67 1.82
N LYS A 231 0.42 4.77 1.27
CA LYS A 231 0.76 4.00 0.06
C LYS A 231 0.96 4.89 -1.16
N LEU A 232 0.09 5.87 -1.36
CA LEU A 232 0.24 6.85 -2.44
C LEU A 232 1.47 7.74 -2.24
N PHE A 233 1.71 8.20 -1.01
CA PHE A 233 2.90 8.98 -0.67
C PHE A 233 4.19 8.21 -0.99
N LEU A 234 4.32 6.97 -0.50
CA LEU A 234 5.44 6.10 -0.84
C LEU A 234 5.59 5.97 -2.36
N SER A 235 4.52 5.57 -3.05
CA SER A 235 4.58 5.27 -4.49
C SER A 235 5.02 6.49 -5.31
N ASN A 236 4.53 7.68 -4.98
CA ASN A 236 4.91 8.92 -5.64
C ASN A 236 6.35 9.34 -5.30
N ASP A 237 6.76 9.20 -4.04
CA ASP A 237 8.11 9.55 -3.59
C ASP A 237 9.17 8.66 -4.26
N VAL A 238 8.89 7.36 -4.31
CA VAL A 238 9.74 6.39 -5.00
C VAL A 238 9.77 6.67 -6.50
N ALA A 239 8.63 6.82 -7.16
CA ALA A 239 8.58 7.12 -8.60
C ALA A 239 9.33 8.41 -8.96
N ALA A 240 9.12 9.49 -8.20
CA ALA A 240 9.82 10.76 -8.40
C ALA A 240 11.34 10.62 -8.22
N THR A 241 11.77 9.77 -7.29
CA THR A 241 13.20 9.54 -7.05
C THR A 241 13.81 8.60 -8.08
N THR A 242 13.12 7.53 -8.48
CA THR A 242 13.49 6.68 -9.62
C THR A 242 13.72 7.51 -10.87
N ARG A 243 12.83 8.47 -11.15
CA ARG A 243 13.00 9.43 -12.24
C ARG A 243 14.30 10.23 -12.13
N GLY A 244 14.63 10.72 -10.93
CA GLY A 244 15.86 11.46 -10.64
C GLY A 244 17.10 10.59 -10.84
N ILE A 245 17.08 9.37 -10.31
CA ILE A 245 18.14 8.36 -10.45
C ILE A 245 18.40 8.07 -11.93
N MET A 246 17.36 7.75 -12.71
CA MET A 246 17.53 7.48 -14.14
C MET A 246 18.11 8.68 -14.89
N LYS A 247 17.68 9.90 -14.57
CA LYS A 247 18.22 11.13 -15.16
C LYS A 247 19.71 11.30 -14.86
N ASP A 248 20.11 11.04 -13.62
CA ASP A 248 21.50 11.19 -13.20
C ASP A 248 22.39 10.07 -13.74
N CYS A 249 21.89 8.84 -13.87
CA CYS A 249 22.60 7.78 -14.57
C CYS A 249 22.90 8.17 -16.02
N VAL A 250 21.91 8.67 -16.76
CA VAL A 250 22.12 9.17 -18.14
C VAL A 250 23.14 10.30 -18.17
N LYS A 251 23.00 11.28 -17.28
CA LYS A 251 23.93 12.43 -17.19
C LYS A 251 25.38 12.00 -16.93
N ASN A 252 25.58 10.97 -16.11
CA ASN A 252 26.90 10.48 -15.70
C ASN A 252 27.41 9.33 -16.58
N GLY A 253 26.68 8.93 -17.62
CA GLY A 253 27.05 7.81 -18.49
C GLY A 253 27.05 6.45 -17.78
N ILE A 254 26.24 6.29 -16.73
CA ILE A 254 26.13 5.06 -15.96
C ILE A 254 25.10 4.15 -16.64
N LEU A 255 25.49 2.92 -16.95
CA LEU A 255 24.59 1.89 -17.44
C LEU A 255 23.61 1.50 -16.32
N MET A 256 22.31 1.42 -16.62
CA MET A 256 21.26 1.16 -15.61
C MET A 256 20.71 -0.27 -15.65
N SER A 257 20.97 -1.01 -16.73
CA SER A 257 20.56 -2.40 -16.91
C SER A 257 21.51 -3.09 -17.89
N TYR A 258 21.72 -4.39 -17.72
CA TYR A 258 22.38 -5.24 -18.73
C TYR A 258 21.52 -5.43 -19.98
#